data_AF-A0A7L8SEM2-F1
#
_entry.id   AF-A0A7L8SEM2-F1
#
_cell.length_a   1.000
_cell.length_b   1.000
_cell.length_c   1.000
_cell.angle_alpha   90.00
_cell.angle_beta   90.00
_cell.angle_gamma   90.00
#
_symmetry.space_group_name_H-M   'P 1'
#
loop_
_entity.id
_entity.type
_entity.pdbx_description
1 polymer ?
#
loop_
_entity_poly.entity_id
_entity_poly.type
_entity_poly.pdbx_seq_one_letter_code
_entity_poly.pdbx_strand_id
1 'polypeptide(L)'
;MNKPEKSALLPELDDMRLHRRQRFLYMALYENVRALQLESIDVSVAGVKRKQPGTQTYVVAQAFVFHEKFWLWMLDYTAGVDLDTLAPQLAGIVDEFVRWNDANAPYRQYLKDKYAEEDKQQGITTHLDVCAVDFDNQIEYENALQLLSVAILLRDARSVKRIVKAMVFNRYADALYEQLIADFVDDPQEDMQAVQHDAPYTTLVEAYFEDDDAKAVALVKDYLKNWYKHQDGARWYNAHLKIEDDLSFYYGYWAFEAGATCFLLDLDDSSIDHMVYPKDLVAYARKLQADGRWTTTKDAPLEAEAAASAMLNCSGGEVCPK
;
A
#
# COMPACT_ATOMS: atom_id res chain seq x y z
N MET A 1 30.76 -30.89 -19.64
CA MET A 1 30.04 -31.02 -18.37
C MET A 1 28.70 -30.34 -18.54
N ASN A 2 27.62 -31.11 -18.62
CA ASN A 2 26.26 -30.57 -18.68
C ASN A 2 26.00 -29.83 -17.36
N LYS A 3 25.52 -28.58 -17.45
CA LYS A 3 24.88 -27.92 -16.31
C LYS A 3 23.72 -28.82 -15.86
N PRO A 4 23.56 -29.12 -14.57
CA PRO A 4 22.33 -29.78 -14.13
C PRO A 4 21.17 -28.83 -14.47
N GLU A 5 20.18 -29.33 -15.20
CA GLU A 5 18.87 -28.69 -15.26
C GLU A 5 18.38 -28.57 -13.81
N LYS A 6 18.35 -27.36 -13.26
CA LYS A 6 17.58 -27.07 -12.04
C LYS A 6 16.13 -27.43 -12.40
N SER A 7 15.63 -28.52 -11.86
CA SER A 7 14.20 -28.78 -11.83
C SER A 7 13.55 -27.51 -11.29
N ALA A 8 12.74 -26.83 -12.10
CA ALA A 8 11.82 -25.85 -11.55
C ALA A 8 11.07 -26.57 -10.41
N LEU A 9 11.06 -25.98 -9.21
CA LEU A 9 10.18 -26.41 -8.13
C LEU A 9 8.76 -26.11 -8.62
N LEU A 10 8.24 -27.02 -9.43
CA LEU A 10 6.87 -26.98 -9.92
C LEU A 10 5.97 -27.50 -8.78
N PRO A 11 4.78 -26.91 -8.62
CA PRO A 11 3.80 -27.33 -7.62
C PRO A 11 3.57 -28.85 -7.63
N GLU A 12 3.66 -29.53 -6.48
CA GLU A 12 3.29 -30.94 -6.34
C GLU A 12 1.76 -31.11 -6.38
N LEU A 13 1.26 -32.32 -6.66
CA LEU A 13 -0.18 -32.61 -6.75
C LEU A 13 -0.99 -32.28 -5.47
N ASP A 14 -0.34 -32.15 -4.31
CA ASP A 14 -0.97 -31.74 -3.03
C ASP A 14 -1.17 -30.20 -2.92
N ASP A 15 -0.73 -29.41 -3.91
CA ASP A 15 -0.95 -27.95 -4.03
C ASP A 15 -2.39 -27.53 -4.34
N MET A 16 -3.31 -28.49 -4.46
CA MET A 16 -4.73 -28.21 -4.74
C MET A 16 -5.53 -27.75 -3.52
N ARG A 17 -4.94 -27.68 -2.32
CA ARG A 17 -5.65 -27.27 -1.10
C ARG A 17 -5.77 -25.75 -0.92
N LEU A 18 -4.86 -24.97 -1.51
CA LEU A 18 -5.00 -23.51 -1.53
C LEU A 18 -5.91 -23.11 -2.69
N HIS A 19 -7.02 -22.42 -2.39
CA HIS A 19 -7.82 -21.69 -3.37
C HIS A 19 -7.09 -20.39 -3.76
N ARG A 20 -5.84 -20.53 -4.19
CA ARG A 20 -4.93 -19.41 -4.46
C ARG A 20 -5.45 -18.53 -5.59
N ARG A 21 -5.31 -17.22 -5.42
CA ARG A 21 -5.70 -16.23 -6.42
C ARG A 21 -4.64 -16.07 -7.51
N GLN A 22 -3.38 -16.42 -7.23
CA GLN A 22 -2.31 -16.48 -8.23
C GLN A 22 -1.53 -17.78 -8.17
N ARG A 23 -1.07 -18.23 -9.34
CA ARG A 23 -0.53 -19.58 -9.54
C ARG A 23 0.84 -19.85 -8.94
N PHE A 24 1.61 -18.81 -8.59
CA PHE A 24 3.02 -18.93 -8.23
C PHE A 24 3.27 -19.28 -6.75
N LEU A 25 2.23 -19.27 -5.90
CA LEU A 25 2.31 -19.79 -4.54
C LEU A 25 1.93 -21.27 -4.51
N TYR A 26 2.86 -22.10 -4.05
CA TYR A 26 2.59 -23.47 -3.58
C TYR A 26 2.55 -23.50 -2.05
N MET A 27 2.00 -24.55 -1.46
CA MET A 27 1.70 -24.64 -0.04
C MET A 27 2.93 -24.44 0.84
N ALA A 28 4.01 -25.18 0.56
CA ALA A 28 5.24 -25.09 1.36
C ALA A 28 5.85 -23.69 1.31
N LEU A 29 5.90 -23.06 0.12
CA LEU A 29 6.33 -21.67 -0.03
C LEU A 29 5.48 -20.72 0.81
N TYR A 30 4.15 -20.85 0.72
CA TYR A 30 3.23 -20.01 1.47
C TYR A 30 3.43 -20.16 2.98
N GLU A 31 3.41 -21.38 3.51
CA GLU A 31 3.53 -21.64 4.95
C GLU A 31 4.86 -21.14 5.51
N ASN A 32 5.96 -21.37 4.80
CA ASN A 32 7.30 -20.96 5.22
C ASN A 32 7.50 -19.45 5.11
N VAL A 33 7.14 -18.82 3.98
CA VAL A 33 7.24 -17.36 3.82
C VAL A 33 6.35 -16.66 4.84
N ARG A 34 5.13 -17.17 5.08
CA ARG A 34 4.22 -16.63 6.11
C ARG A 34 4.82 -16.72 7.51
N ALA A 35 5.44 -17.84 7.87
CA ALA A 35 6.10 -18.00 9.17
C ALA A 35 7.26 -17.02 9.34
N LEU A 36 8.11 -16.87 8.33
CA LEU A 36 9.20 -15.88 8.31
C LEU A 36 8.67 -14.45 8.43
N GLN A 37 7.59 -14.14 7.73
CA GLN A 37 6.97 -12.82 7.74
C GLN A 37 6.45 -12.46 9.14
N LEU A 38 5.83 -13.42 9.84
CA LEU A 38 5.38 -13.24 11.23
C LEU A 38 6.56 -13.00 12.19
N GLU A 39 7.64 -13.77 12.07
CA GLU A 39 8.87 -13.55 12.86
C GLU A 39 9.48 -12.17 12.58
N SER A 40 9.52 -11.76 11.32
CA SER A 40 10.02 -10.45 10.88
C SER A 40 9.21 -9.29 11.48
N ILE A 41 7.89 -9.43 11.58
CA ILE A 41 7.02 -8.45 12.26
C ILE A 41 7.41 -8.34 13.75
N ASP A 42 7.57 -9.46 14.45
CA ASP A 42 7.93 -9.47 15.87
C ASP A 42 9.30 -8.80 16.12
N VAL A 43 10.29 -9.13 15.27
CA VAL A 43 11.63 -8.52 15.30
C VAL A 43 11.55 -7.02 15.03
N SER A 44 10.75 -6.60 14.06
CA SER A 44 10.58 -5.19 13.67
C SER A 44 9.93 -4.38 14.79
N VAL A 45 8.86 -4.91 15.41
CA VAL A 45 8.18 -4.27 16.56
C VAL A 45 9.12 -4.15 17.75
N ALA A 46 9.89 -5.19 18.07
CA ALA A 46 10.93 -5.11 19.11
C ALA A 46 12.07 -4.16 18.72
N GLY A 47 12.37 -4.03 17.43
CA GLY A 47 13.31 -3.07 16.85
C GLY A 47 12.91 -1.63 17.16
N VAL A 48 11.67 -1.25 16.85
CA VAL A 48 11.12 0.10 17.11
C VAL A 48 11.31 0.52 18.56
N LYS A 49 10.98 -0.35 19.51
CA LYS A 49 11.12 -0.07 20.97
C LYS A 49 12.55 0.22 21.43
N ARG A 50 13.55 -0.22 20.66
CA ARG A 50 14.98 -0.04 20.96
C ARG A 50 15.57 1.21 20.30
N LYS A 51 14.85 1.84 19.36
CA LYS A 51 15.33 3.02 18.63
C LYS A 51 14.83 4.30 19.30
N GLN A 52 15.64 5.34 19.27
CA GLN A 52 15.27 6.64 19.82
C GLN A 52 14.29 7.35 18.86
N PRO A 53 13.10 7.78 19.33
CA PRO A 53 12.17 8.58 18.54
C PRO A 53 12.83 9.83 17.94
N GLY A 54 12.39 10.22 16.73
CA GLY A 54 12.95 11.36 16.00
C GLY A 54 14.27 11.10 15.26
N THR A 55 14.78 9.86 15.26
CA THR A 55 15.96 9.46 14.47
C THR A 55 15.57 8.76 13.17
N GLN A 56 16.45 8.81 12.16
CA GLN A 56 16.26 8.06 10.90
C GLN A 56 15.99 6.57 11.17
N THR A 57 16.76 5.98 12.08
CA THR A 57 16.64 4.55 12.40
C THR A 57 15.31 4.19 13.05
N TYR A 58 14.67 5.13 13.75
CA TYR A 58 13.34 4.94 14.31
C TYR A 58 12.27 5.04 13.21
N VAL A 59 12.38 6.03 12.31
CA VAL A 59 11.47 6.18 11.16
C VAL A 59 11.51 4.95 10.27
N VAL A 60 12.71 4.49 9.92
CA VAL A 60 12.92 3.28 9.12
C VAL A 60 12.35 2.04 9.82
N ALA A 61 12.55 1.90 11.15
CA ALA A 61 11.98 0.79 11.89
C ALA A 61 10.45 0.78 11.88
N GLN A 62 9.79 1.95 11.96
CA GLN A 62 8.34 2.06 11.83
C GLN A 62 7.86 1.67 10.42
N ALA A 63 8.56 2.10 9.38
CA ALA A 63 8.26 1.73 8.00
C ALA A 63 8.26 0.20 7.81
N PHE A 64 9.27 -0.49 8.37
CA PHE A 64 9.34 -1.95 8.32
C PHE A 64 8.13 -2.61 8.98
N VAL A 65 7.69 -2.16 10.16
CA VAL A 65 6.50 -2.75 10.81
C VAL A 65 5.26 -2.63 9.91
N PHE A 66 5.05 -1.47 9.28
CA PHE A 66 3.96 -1.28 8.32
C PHE A 66 4.08 -2.21 7.10
N HIS A 67 5.22 -2.18 6.41
CA HIS A 67 5.43 -2.96 5.20
C HIS A 67 5.30 -4.46 5.45
N GLU A 68 5.90 -4.97 6.53
CA GLU A 68 5.87 -6.40 6.82
C GLU A 68 4.45 -6.90 7.11
N LYS A 69 3.61 -6.08 7.75
CA LYS A 69 2.19 -6.42 7.96
C LYS A 69 1.37 -6.34 6.67
N PHE A 70 1.62 -5.33 5.83
CA PHE A 70 0.90 -5.21 4.56
C PHE A 70 1.29 -6.30 3.57
N TRP A 71 2.57 -6.67 3.50
CA TRP A 71 3.05 -7.79 2.70
C TRP A 71 2.50 -9.13 3.19
N LEU A 72 2.37 -9.33 4.51
CA LEU A 72 1.69 -10.51 5.05
C LEU A 72 0.22 -10.57 4.61
N TRP A 73 -0.49 -9.43 4.66
CA TRP A 73 -1.87 -9.36 4.19
C TRP A 73 -2.00 -9.70 2.71
N MET A 74 -1.11 -9.16 1.86
CA MET A 74 -1.07 -9.50 0.43
C MET A 74 -0.70 -10.95 0.16
N LEU A 75 0.20 -11.54 0.97
CA LEU A 75 0.53 -12.96 0.90
C LEU A 75 -0.69 -13.83 1.21
N ASP A 76 -1.39 -13.56 2.31
CA ASP A 76 -2.61 -14.29 2.69
C ASP A 76 -3.74 -14.09 1.66
N TYR A 77 -3.89 -12.88 1.11
CA TYR A 77 -4.79 -12.62 -0.02
C TYR A 77 -4.40 -13.48 -1.24
N THR A 78 -3.13 -13.48 -1.64
CA THR A 78 -2.67 -14.27 -2.79
C THR A 78 -2.88 -15.77 -2.60
N ALA A 79 -2.70 -16.25 -1.37
CA ALA A 79 -2.89 -17.65 -1.00
C ALA A 79 -4.37 -18.10 -1.00
N GLY A 80 -5.32 -17.18 -1.07
CA GLY A 80 -6.74 -17.51 -1.10
C GLY A 80 -7.46 -17.42 0.24
N VAL A 81 -6.87 -16.77 1.25
CA VAL A 81 -7.55 -16.56 2.53
C VAL A 81 -8.84 -15.76 2.32
N ASP A 82 -9.88 -16.13 3.05
CA ASP A 82 -11.22 -15.55 2.93
C ASP A 82 -11.25 -14.05 3.29
N LEU A 83 -12.02 -13.27 2.54
CA LEU A 83 -12.06 -11.81 2.69
C LEU A 83 -12.74 -11.36 3.99
N ASP A 84 -13.69 -12.11 4.55
CA ASP A 84 -14.26 -11.80 5.87
C ASP A 84 -13.20 -12.02 6.99
N THR A 85 -12.17 -12.84 6.74
CA THR A 85 -11.02 -13.01 7.63
C THR A 85 -9.97 -11.91 7.46
N LEU A 86 -9.73 -11.48 6.22
CA LEU A 86 -8.70 -10.47 5.88
C LEU A 86 -9.15 -9.04 6.16
N ALA A 87 -10.42 -8.71 5.91
CA ALA A 87 -10.92 -7.34 5.99
C ALA A 87 -10.70 -6.68 7.35
N PRO A 88 -10.98 -7.33 8.51
CA PRO A 88 -10.80 -6.71 9.82
C PRO A 88 -9.35 -6.37 10.17
N GLN A 89 -8.38 -6.98 9.47
CA GLN A 89 -6.94 -6.79 9.76
C GLN A 89 -6.42 -5.47 9.21
N LEU A 90 -7.04 -4.94 8.14
CA LEU A 90 -6.55 -3.76 7.43
C LEU A 90 -6.43 -2.53 8.34
N ALA A 91 -7.42 -2.28 9.20
CA ALA A 91 -7.40 -1.13 10.10
C ALA A 91 -6.14 -1.08 10.97
N GLY A 92 -5.65 -2.23 11.45
CA GLY A 92 -4.42 -2.33 12.23
C GLY A 92 -3.16 -2.08 11.40
N ILE A 93 -3.17 -2.43 10.11
CA ILE A 93 -2.08 -2.15 9.16
C ILE A 93 -2.02 -0.65 8.87
N VAL A 94 -3.17 -0.02 8.63
CA VAL A 94 -3.26 1.43 8.41
C VAL A 94 -2.87 2.21 9.66
N ASP A 95 -3.14 1.69 10.86
CA ASP A 95 -2.63 2.30 12.09
C ASP A 95 -1.09 2.29 12.15
N GLU A 96 -0.40 1.27 11.62
CA GLU A 96 1.07 1.28 11.47
C GLU A 96 1.54 2.26 10.40
N PHE A 97 0.85 2.35 9.27
CA PHE A 97 1.13 3.33 8.21
C PHE A 97 1.10 4.76 8.77
N VAL A 98 0.06 5.09 9.53
CA VAL A 98 -0.06 6.39 10.20
C VAL A 98 1.05 6.59 11.23
N ARG A 99 1.41 5.57 12.04
CA ARG A 99 2.55 5.67 12.97
C ARG A 99 3.88 5.94 12.28
N TRP A 100 4.10 5.33 11.12
CA TRP A 100 5.27 5.61 10.29
C TRP A 100 5.25 7.05 9.79
N ASN A 101 4.11 7.53 9.27
CA ASN A 101 3.96 8.91 8.83
C ASN A 101 4.20 9.93 9.96
N ASP A 102 3.60 9.71 11.12
CA ASP A 102 3.75 10.57 12.31
C ASP A 102 5.19 10.59 12.84
N ALA A 103 5.93 9.50 12.66
CA ALA A 103 7.37 9.46 12.97
C ALA A 103 8.21 10.19 11.92
N ASN A 104 7.84 10.09 10.64
CA ASN A 104 8.58 10.66 9.52
C ASN A 104 8.44 12.18 9.43
N ALA A 105 7.24 12.74 9.62
CA ALA A 105 6.98 14.17 9.48
C ALA A 105 7.93 15.07 10.31
N PRO A 106 8.07 14.87 11.65
CA PRO A 106 9.01 15.68 12.44
C PRO A 106 10.48 15.42 12.08
N TYR A 107 10.82 14.21 11.63
CA TYR A 107 12.18 13.88 11.20
C TYR A 107 12.54 14.58 9.88
N ARG A 108 11.65 14.60 8.89
CA ARG A 108 11.85 15.36 7.64
C ARG A 108 11.92 16.86 7.91
N GLN A 109 11.10 17.38 8.81
CA GLN A 109 11.20 18.78 9.23
C GLN A 109 12.58 19.08 9.85
N TYR A 110 13.09 18.21 10.73
CA TYR A 110 14.44 18.34 11.27
C TYR A 110 15.52 18.35 10.18
N LEU A 111 15.42 17.49 9.16
CA LEU A 111 16.39 17.47 8.06
C LEU A 111 16.33 18.78 7.24
N LYS A 112 15.13 19.27 6.95
CA LYS A 112 14.93 20.55 6.26
C LYS A 112 15.63 21.68 7.01
N ASP A 113 15.42 21.77 8.32
CA ASP A 113 16.00 22.82 9.14
C ASP A 113 17.52 22.67 9.28
N LYS A 114 18.02 21.44 9.37
CA LYS A 114 19.45 21.12 9.48
C LYS A 114 20.24 21.54 8.24
N TYR A 115 19.71 21.31 7.05
CA TYR A 115 20.42 21.53 5.78
C TYR A 115 20.00 22.83 5.06
N ALA A 116 19.10 23.63 5.63
CA ALA A 116 18.55 24.83 5.00
C ALA A 116 19.60 25.83 4.47
N GLU A 117 20.73 26.01 5.17
CA GLU A 117 21.78 26.92 4.72
C GLU A 117 22.66 26.33 3.61
N GLU A 118 22.88 25.02 3.62
CA GLU A 118 23.62 24.31 2.56
C GLU A 118 22.79 24.29 1.26
N ASP A 119 21.49 24.00 1.38
CA ASP A 119 20.52 24.03 0.28
C ASP A 119 20.50 25.40 -0.41
N LYS A 120 20.40 26.49 0.37
CA LYS A 120 20.47 27.87 -0.14
C LYS A 120 21.77 28.15 -0.89
N GLN A 121 22.90 27.69 -0.37
CA GLN A 121 24.21 27.91 -0.99
C GLN A 121 24.37 27.13 -2.30
N GLN A 122 23.75 25.96 -2.40
CA GLN A 122 23.79 25.12 -3.60
C GLN A 122 22.69 25.44 -4.61
N GLY A 123 21.77 26.34 -4.26
CA GLY A 123 20.58 26.64 -5.07
C GLY A 123 19.61 25.46 -5.17
N ILE A 124 19.69 24.52 -4.22
CA ILE A 124 18.81 23.36 -4.12
C ILE A 124 17.62 23.78 -3.25
N THR A 125 16.40 23.47 -3.71
CA THR A 125 15.21 23.54 -2.85
C THR A 125 14.84 22.11 -2.49
N THR A 126 15.02 21.73 -1.23
CA THR A 126 14.61 20.39 -0.80
C THR A 126 13.09 20.39 -0.61
N HIS A 127 12.39 19.81 -1.57
CA HIS A 127 10.97 19.49 -1.49
C HIS A 127 10.79 18.24 -0.62
N LEU A 128 10.99 18.40 0.70
CA LEU A 128 10.58 17.38 1.66
C LEU A 128 9.09 17.53 1.87
N ASP A 129 8.31 17.08 0.89
CA ASP A 129 6.86 17.03 1.01
C ASP A 129 6.51 16.16 2.22
N VAL A 130 5.68 16.71 3.11
CA VAL A 130 5.73 16.49 4.56
C VAL A 130 4.99 15.19 4.97
N CYS A 131 4.94 14.20 4.10
CA CYS A 131 4.43 12.87 4.39
C CYS A 131 5.51 11.78 4.19
N ALA A 132 5.22 10.57 4.70
CA ALA A 132 6.13 9.44 4.62
C ALA A 132 6.36 8.91 3.21
N VAL A 133 5.33 8.96 2.36
CA VAL A 133 5.34 8.43 1.00
C VAL A 133 5.84 9.49 0.03
N ASP A 134 6.91 9.18 -0.68
CA ASP A 134 7.43 10.00 -1.75
C ASP A 134 6.77 9.64 -3.09
N PHE A 135 5.93 10.52 -3.64
CA PHE A 135 5.26 10.31 -4.93
C PHE A 135 6.20 10.40 -6.14
N ASP A 136 7.42 10.93 -5.99
CA ASP A 136 8.42 10.88 -7.06
C ASP A 136 9.09 9.49 -7.14
N ASN A 137 8.99 8.70 -6.06
CA ASN A 137 9.46 7.32 -6.02
C ASN A 137 8.33 6.37 -6.42
N GLN A 138 8.41 5.83 -7.64
CA GLN A 138 7.41 4.93 -8.21
C GLN A 138 7.06 3.73 -7.33
N ILE A 139 8.03 3.17 -6.59
CA ILE A 139 7.77 2.03 -5.70
C ILE A 139 6.92 2.45 -4.50
N GLU A 140 7.20 3.63 -3.94
CA GLU A 140 6.41 4.17 -2.81
C GLU A 140 5.02 4.60 -3.26
N TYR A 141 4.93 5.24 -4.43
CA TYR A 141 3.67 5.58 -5.10
C TYR A 141 2.78 4.35 -5.30
N GLU A 142 3.30 3.29 -5.93
CA GLU A 142 2.57 2.04 -6.17
C GLU A 142 2.11 1.39 -4.85
N ASN A 143 2.98 1.31 -3.84
CA ASN A 143 2.62 0.74 -2.54
C ASN A 143 1.49 1.55 -1.85
N ALA A 144 1.51 2.88 -1.98
CA ALA A 144 0.49 3.74 -1.42
C ALA A 144 -0.86 3.59 -2.14
N LEU A 145 -0.84 3.52 -3.48
CA LEU A 145 -2.04 3.22 -4.26
C LEU A 145 -2.62 1.85 -3.91
N GLN A 146 -1.78 0.83 -3.74
CA GLN A 146 -2.23 -0.51 -3.34
C GLN A 146 -2.91 -0.50 -1.96
N LEU A 147 -2.30 0.15 -0.95
CA LEU A 147 -2.89 0.26 0.39
C LEU A 147 -4.25 0.99 0.35
N LEU A 148 -4.31 2.13 -0.34
CA LEU A 148 -5.52 2.92 -0.49
C LEU A 148 -6.62 2.13 -1.21
N SER A 149 -6.27 1.49 -2.31
CA SER A 149 -7.22 0.74 -3.15
C SER A 149 -7.78 -0.48 -2.42
N VAL A 150 -6.95 -1.18 -1.65
CA VAL A 150 -7.43 -2.24 -0.75
C VAL A 150 -8.40 -1.69 0.29
N ALA A 151 -8.12 -0.52 0.89
CA ALA A 151 -9.04 0.13 1.84
C ALA A 151 -10.39 0.50 1.21
N ILE A 152 -10.38 1.01 -0.03
CA ILE A 152 -11.58 1.33 -0.80
C ILE A 152 -12.38 0.05 -1.08
N LEU A 153 -11.74 -0.99 -1.60
CA LEU A 153 -12.41 -2.24 -1.99
C LEU A 153 -12.88 -3.07 -0.79
N LEU A 154 -12.23 -2.94 0.37
CA LEU A 154 -12.75 -3.49 1.62
C LEU A 154 -13.86 -2.65 2.24
N ARG A 155 -14.20 -1.49 1.64
CA ARG A 155 -15.13 -0.50 2.19
C ARG A 155 -14.82 -0.20 3.65
N ASP A 156 -13.55 0.07 3.91
CA ASP A 156 -13.03 0.48 5.22
C ASP A 156 -12.84 2.01 5.21
N ALA A 157 -13.94 2.74 5.46
CA ALA A 157 -13.94 4.20 5.35
C ALA A 157 -13.00 4.89 6.34
N ARG A 158 -12.83 4.33 7.55
CA ARG A 158 -11.88 4.84 8.54
C ARG A 158 -10.46 4.77 7.98
N SER A 159 -10.09 3.62 7.43
CA SER A 159 -8.76 3.40 6.86
C SER A 159 -8.48 4.34 5.70
N VAL A 160 -9.43 4.49 4.76
CA VAL A 160 -9.30 5.45 3.64
C VAL A 160 -9.04 6.87 4.16
N LYS A 161 -9.87 7.37 5.08
CA LYS A 161 -9.71 8.73 5.65
C LYS A 161 -8.36 8.92 6.36
N ARG A 162 -7.90 7.90 7.08
CA ARG A 162 -6.59 7.95 7.78
C ARG A 162 -5.42 7.95 6.81
N ILE A 163 -5.49 7.17 5.73
CA ILE A 163 -4.49 7.17 4.65
C ILE A 163 -4.43 8.54 3.98
N VAL A 164 -5.59 9.11 3.59
CA VAL A 164 -5.68 10.44 2.97
C VAL A 164 -5.12 11.53 3.90
N LYS A 165 -5.47 11.50 5.20
CA LYS A 165 -4.94 12.44 6.19
C LYS A 165 -3.42 12.34 6.33
N ALA A 166 -2.86 11.13 6.34
CA ALA A 166 -1.42 10.92 6.45
C ALA A 166 -0.67 11.41 5.19
N MET A 167 -1.27 11.27 4.01
CA MET A 167 -0.70 11.70 2.72
C MET A 167 -1.22 13.07 2.26
N VAL A 168 -1.62 13.95 3.19
CA VAL A 168 -2.22 15.25 2.84
C VAL A 168 -1.30 16.13 1.98
N PHE A 169 0.01 15.97 2.09
CA PHE A 169 0.99 16.72 1.30
C PHE A 169 1.15 16.23 -0.14
N ASN A 170 0.61 15.04 -0.46
CA ASN A 170 0.59 14.52 -1.82
C ASN A 170 -0.72 14.87 -2.56
N ARG A 171 -1.64 15.60 -1.90
CA ARG A 171 -2.83 16.14 -2.57
C ARG A 171 -2.40 17.06 -3.70
N TYR A 172 -3.18 17.09 -4.78
CA TYR A 172 -2.97 17.95 -5.95
C TYR A 172 -1.69 17.65 -6.75
N ALA A 173 -0.99 16.55 -6.47
CA ALA A 173 0.23 16.16 -7.17
C ALA A 173 -0.02 15.11 -8.28
N ASP A 174 -1.01 14.24 -8.09
CA ASP A 174 -1.29 13.13 -9.01
C ASP A 174 -2.79 12.89 -9.22
N ALA A 175 -3.19 12.80 -10.49
CA ALA A 175 -4.57 12.66 -10.91
C ALA A 175 -5.18 11.33 -10.45
N LEU A 176 -4.48 10.20 -10.60
CA LEU A 176 -5.03 8.90 -10.21
C LEU A 176 -5.33 8.86 -8.71
N TYR A 177 -4.42 9.38 -7.89
CA TYR A 177 -4.64 9.50 -6.46
C TYR A 177 -5.86 10.38 -6.14
N GLU A 178 -5.99 11.55 -6.76
CA GLU A 178 -7.14 12.44 -6.55
C GLU A 178 -8.48 11.80 -6.97
N GLN A 179 -8.50 11.08 -8.10
CA GLN A 179 -9.71 10.38 -8.55
C GLN A 179 -10.11 9.23 -7.63
N LEU A 180 -9.15 8.51 -7.03
CA LEU A 180 -9.44 7.44 -6.06
C LEU A 180 -10.07 7.96 -4.76
N ILE A 181 -9.77 9.19 -4.36
CA ILE A 181 -10.17 9.75 -3.05
C ILE A 181 -11.31 10.76 -3.13
N ALA A 182 -11.82 11.09 -4.32
CA ALA A 182 -12.80 12.16 -4.54
C ALA A 182 -14.00 12.11 -3.57
N ASP A 183 -14.55 10.92 -3.32
CA ASP A 183 -15.68 10.68 -2.41
C ASP A 183 -15.35 10.73 -0.90
N PHE A 184 -14.08 10.95 -0.56
CA PHE A 184 -13.54 10.91 0.80
C PHE A 184 -12.98 12.25 1.28
N VAL A 185 -13.01 13.28 0.42
CA VAL A 185 -12.48 14.62 0.68
C VAL A 185 -13.55 15.68 0.43
N ASP A 186 -13.40 16.85 1.05
CA ASP A 186 -14.36 17.96 0.88
C ASP A 186 -14.02 18.86 -0.33
N ASP A 187 -12.83 18.68 -0.92
CA ASP A 187 -12.24 19.48 -1.99
C ASP A 187 -11.73 18.61 -3.17
N PRO A 188 -12.60 17.79 -3.79
CA PRO A 188 -12.19 16.89 -4.87
C PRO A 188 -11.65 17.63 -6.09
N GLN A 189 -10.75 16.99 -6.83
CA GLN A 189 -10.12 17.52 -8.05
C GLN A 189 -10.58 16.74 -9.28
N GLU A 190 -11.84 16.89 -9.64
CA GLU A 190 -12.51 16.08 -10.67
C GLU A 190 -11.85 16.21 -12.05
N ASP A 191 -11.35 17.40 -12.41
CA ASP A 191 -10.76 17.68 -13.73
C ASP A 191 -9.22 17.47 -13.81
N MET A 192 -8.60 16.94 -12.76
CA MET A 192 -7.13 16.82 -12.70
C MET A 192 -6.63 15.69 -13.60
N GLN A 193 -5.63 16.00 -14.45
CA GLN A 193 -5.02 15.06 -15.40
C GLN A 193 -3.50 14.90 -15.24
N ALA A 194 -2.87 15.69 -14.37
CA ALA A 194 -1.42 15.60 -14.15
C ALA A 194 -1.09 14.29 -13.41
N VAL A 195 -0.19 13.48 -13.97
CA VAL A 195 0.25 12.21 -13.38
C VAL A 195 1.74 12.27 -13.08
N GLN A 196 2.14 11.71 -11.93
CA GLN A 196 3.55 11.68 -11.50
C GLN A 196 4.34 10.61 -12.28
N HIS A 197 3.71 9.48 -12.54
CA HIS A 197 4.28 8.40 -13.33
C HIS A 197 3.40 8.15 -14.55
N ASP A 198 3.86 8.57 -15.73
CA ASP A 198 3.06 8.52 -16.95
C ASP A 198 2.64 7.08 -17.32
N ALA A 199 3.56 6.25 -17.79
CA ALA A 199 3.24 4.87 -18.15
C ALA A 199 3.37 3.93 -16.93
N PRO A 200 2.32 3.17 -16.54
CA PRO A 200 1.03 2.99 -17.23
C PRO A 200 -0.11 3.85 -16.65
N TYR A 201 0.10 4.64 -15.59
CA TYR A 201 -0.98 5.24 -14.81
C TYR A 201 -1.84 6.26 -15.57
N THR A 202 -1.30 6.97 -16.57
CA THR A 202 -2.10 7.83 -17.47
C THR A 202 -3.27 7.07 -18.09
N THR A 203 -3.03 5.84 -18.57
CA THR A 203 -4.08 5.02 -19.18
C THR A 203 -5.20 4.68 -18.21
N LEU A 204 -4.89 4.54 -16.91
CA LEU A 204 -5.91 4.30 -15.90
C LEU A 204 -6.69 5.59 -15.57
N VAL A 205 -6.00 6.74 -15.54
CA VAL A 205 -6.64 8.06 -15.35
C VAL A 205 -7.59 8.38 -16.49
N GLU A 206 -7.22 8.08 -17.74
CA GLU A 206 -8.08 8.28 -18.91
C GLU A 206 -9.46 7.61 -18.76
N ALA A 207 -9.57 6.52 -18.00
CA ALA A 207 -10.84 5.83 -17.77
C ALA A 207 -11.84 6.67 -16.96
N TYR A 208 -11.38 7.61 -16.12
CA TYR A 208 -12.25 8.54 -15.38
C TYR A 208 -12.84 9.65 -16.26
N PHE A 209 -12.25 9.88 -17.43
CA PHE A 209 -12.63 10.95 -18.37
C PHE A 209 -13.29 10.40 -19.64
N GLU A 210 -13.62 9.12 -19.66
CA GLU A 210 -14.31 8.48 -20.78
C GLU A 210 -15.78 8.24 -20.43
N ASP A 211 -16.68 8.86 -21.19
CA ASP A 211 -18.13 8.75 -21.00
C ASP A 211 -18.72 7.39 -21.43
N ASP A 212 -17.98 6.62 -22.23
CA ASP A 212 -18.38 5.29 -22.69
C ASP A 212 -17.76 4.20 -21.79
N ASP A 213 -18.57 3.59 -20.93
CA ASP A 213 -18.16 2.52 -20.02
C ASP A 213 -17.38 1.39 -20.72
N ALA A 214 -17.75 1.02 -21.96
CA ALA A 214 -17.07 -0.05 -22.67
C ALA A 214 -15.64 0.37 -23.10
N LYS A 215 -15.44 1.65 -23.42
CA LYS A 215 -14.12 2.21 -23.68
C LYS A 215 -13.31 2.40 -22.38
N ALA A 216 -13.95 2.84 -21.29
CA ALA A 216 -13.31 2.92 -19.98
C ALA A 216 -12.79 1.54 -19.54
N VAL A 217 -13.59 0.47 -19.71
CA VAL A 217 -13.15 -0.91 -19.47
C VAL A 217 -12.01 -1.32 -20.39
N ALA A 218 -11.99 -0.87 -21.65
CA ALA A 218 -10.88 -1.14 -22.57
C ALA A 218 -9.57 -0.49 -22.11
N LEU A 219 -9.64 0.74 -21.58
CA LEU A 219 -8.50 1.45 -20.97
C LEU A 219 -7.97 0.70 -19.75
N VAL A 220 -8.85 0.26 -18.84
CA VAL A 220 -8.46 -0.57 -17.69
C VAL A 220 -7.77 -1.86 -18.14
N LYS A 221 -8.25 -2.53 -19.19
CA LYS A 221 -7.59 -3.73 -19.74
C LYS A 221 -6.21 -3.43 -20.32
N ASP A 222 -6.04 -2.31 -21.01
CA ASP A 222 -4.73 -1.91 -21.53
C ASP A 222 -3.76 -1.55 -20.40
N TYR A 223 -4.23 -0.84 -19.37
CA TYR A 223 -3.48 -0.62 -18.14
C TYR A 223 -2.99 -1.93 -17.55
N LEU A 224 -3.89 -2.90 -17.30
CA LEU A 224 -3.56 -4.19 -16.69
C LEU A 224 -2.52 -4.98 -17.50
N LYS A 225 -2.66 -4.98 -18.84
CA LYS A 225 -1.72 -5.64 -19.76
C LYS A 225 -0.31 -5.01 -19.68
N ASN A 226 -0.25 -3.70 -19.46
CA ASN A 226 0.99 -2.95 -19.41
C ASN A 226 1.54 -2.77 -17.99
N TRP A 227 0.76 -3.05 -16.95
CA TRP A 227 1.12 -2.82 -15.56
C TRP A 227 2.46 -3.48 -15.23
N TYR A 228 2.55 -4.81 -15.33
CA TYR A 228 3.70 -5.57 -14.86
C TYR A 228 5.04 -5.10 -15.43
N LYS A 229 5.12 -4.86 -16.75
CA LYS A 229 6.39 -4.46 -17.40
C LYS A 229 6.88 -3.07 -16.97
N HIS A 230 5.99 -2.18 -16.52
CA HIS A 230 6.36 -0.86 -16.04
C HIS A 230 6.71 -0.84 -14.55
N GLN A 231 6.61 -1.98 -13.87
CA GLN A 231 7.03 -2.16 -12.48
C GLN A 231 8.50 -2.64 -12.39
N ASP A 232 9.27 -2.53 -13.48
CA ASP A 232 10.69 -2.85 -13.49
C ASP A 232 11.45 -1.96 -12.50
N GLY A 233 12.46 -2.53 -11.84
CA GLY A 233 13.19 -1.89 -10.74
C GLY A 233 12.57 -2.12 -9.34
N ALA A 234 11.30 -2.50 -9.25
CA ALA A 234 10.74 -2.91 -7.97
C ALA A 234 11.42 -4.19 -7.46
N ARG A 235 11.69 -4.26 -6.14
CA ARG A 235 12.31 -5.44 -5.49
C ARG A 235 11.59 -6.75 -5.85
N TRP A 236 10.27 -6.69 -5.93
CA TRP A 236 9.39 -7.83 -6.19
C TRP A 236 9.22 -8.15 -7.69
N TYR A 237 9.72 -7.30 -8.58
CA TYR A 237 9.71 -7.56 -10.01
C TYR A 237 10.50 -8.85 -10.31
N ASN A 238 9.88 -9.74 -11.07
CA ASN A 238 10.38 -11.09 -11.36
C ASN A 238 10.64 -11.96 -10.11
N ALA A 239 10.07 -11.66 -8.95
CA ALA A 239 10.17 -12.52 -7.77
C ALA A 239 9.76 -13.97 -8.07
N HIS A 240 8.71 -14.18 -8.88
CA HIS A 240 8.28 -15.51 -9.31
C HIS A 240 9.31 -16.29 -10.14
N LEU A 241 10.26 -15.60 -10.80
CA LEU A 241 11.37 -16.23 -11.54
C LEU A 241 12.57 -16.55 -10.63
N LYS A 242 12.56 -16.02 -9.40
CA LYS A 242 13.63 -16.12 -8.41
C LYS A 242 13.25 -17.08 -7.27
N ILE A 243 12.18 -17.87 -7.44
CA ILE A 243 11.81 -18.91 -6.49
C ILE A 243 12.78 -20.08 -6.67
N GLU A 244 13.77 -20.15 -5.78
CA GLU A 244 14.80 -21.19 -5.79
C GLU A 244 14.60 -22.25 -4.69
N ASP A 245 13.84 -21.90 -3.65
CA ASP A 245 13.51 -22.72 -2.48
C ASP A 245 12.18 -22.27 -1.86
N ASP A 246 11.73 -22.99 -0.83
CA ASP A 246 10.49 -22.72 -0.12
C ASP A 246 10.55 -21.47 0.80
N LEU A 247 11.64 -20.69 0.78
CA LEU A 247 11.82 -19.45 1.55
C LEU A 247 11.87 -18.21 0.65
N SER A 248 11.77 -18.40 -0.66
CA SER A 248 11.86 -17.33 -1.65
C SER A 248 10.64 -16.40 -1.56
N PHE A 249 10.87 -15.09 -1.44
CA PHE A 249 9.77 -14.15 -1.20
C PHE A 249 8.88 -13.98 -2.44
N TYR A 250 7.56 -14.10 -2.26
CA TYR A 250 6.55 -13.75 -3.24
C TYR A 250 5.20 -13.56 -2.53
N TYR A 251 4.56 -12.40 -2.69
CA TYR A 251 3.29 -12.06 -2.03
C TYR A 251 2.18 -11.68 -3.03
N GLY A 252 2.36 -12.00 -4.31
CA GLY A 252 1.41 -11.67 -5.37
C GLY A 252 1.80 -10.47 -6.23
N TYR A 253 1.12 -10.32 -7.36
CA TYR A 253 1.21 -9.19 -8.29
C TYR A 253 -0.17 -8.57 -8.43
N TRP A 254 -0.43 -7.42 -7.81
CA TRP A 254 -1.79 -6.90 -7.71
C TRP A 254 -1.87 -5.44 -8.15
N ALA A 255 -2.65 -5.20 -9.19
CA ALA A 255 -3.07 -3.86 -9.60
C ALA A 255 -4.38 -3.52 -8.89
N PHE A 256 -4.30 -3.23 -7.59
CA PHE A 256 -5.49 -2.99 -6.76
C PHE A 256 -6.23 -1.73 -7.16
N GLU A 257 -5.47 -0.71 -7.58
CA GLU A 257 -5.94 0.57 -8.13
C GLU A 257 -6.84 0.38 -9.34
N ALA A 258 -6.52 -0.54 -10.25
CA ALA A 258 -7.42 -0.86 -11.36
C ALA A 258 -8.76 -1.45 -10.89
N GLY A 259 -8.74 -2.28 -9.84
CA GLY A 259 -9.95 -2.80 -9.21
C GLY A 259 -10.78 -1.70 -8.54
N ALA A 260 -10.12 -0.81 -7.79
CA ALA A 260 -10.77 0.33 -7.15
C ALA A 260 -11.38 1.28 -8.18
N THR A 261 -10.70 1.55 -9.30
CA THR A 261 -11.25 2.34 -10.42
C THR A 261 -12.52 1.72 -10.99
N CYS A 262 -12.52 0.41 -11.31
CA CYS A 262 -13.74 -0.28 -11.78
C CYS A 262 -14.89 -0.22 -10.76
N PHE A 263 -14.57 -0.29 -9.46
CA PHE A 263 -15.56 -0.21 -8.40
C PHE A 263 -16.16 1.20 -8.27
N LEU A 264 -15.31 2.24 -8.24
CA LEU A 264 -15.73 3.62 -8.06
C LEU A 264 -16.54 4.16 -9.26
N LEU A 265 -16.14 3.78 -10.48
CA LEU A 265 -16.83 4.14 -11.72
C LEU A 265 -18.02 3.21 -12.05
N ASP A 266 -18.33 2.23 -11.20
CA ASP A 266 -19.37 1.21 -11.41
C ASP A 266 -19.28 0.48 -12.78
N LEU A 267 -18.06 0.26 -13.28
CA LEU A 267 -17.82 -0.35 -14.59
C LEU A 267 -18.12 -1.85 -14.61
N ASP A 268 -18.73 -2.37 -15.67
CA ASP A 268 -18.85 -3.82 -15.87
C ASP A 268 -17.49 -4.47 -16.18
N ASP A 269 -16.86 -5.01 -15.13
CA ASP A 269 -15.58 -5.70 -15.15
C ASP A 269 -15.70 -7.20 -15.48
N SER A 270 -16.89 -7.71 -15.81
CA SER A 270 -17.11 -9.14 -16.06
C SER A 270 -16.17 -9.69 -17.13
N SER A 271 -15.88 -8.86 -18.14
CA SER A 271 -15.01 -9.16 -19.28
C SER A 271 -13.51 -8.98 -19.00
N ILE A 272 -13.13 -8.50 -17.81
CA ILE A 272 -11.73 -8.41 -17.38
C ILE A 272 -11.31 -9.78 -16.83
N ASP A 273 -10.37 -10.39 -17.55
CA ASP A 273 -9.69 -11.64 -17.18
C ASP A 273 -8.18 -11.41 -17.27
N HIS A 274 -7.61 -10.89 -16.19
CA HIS A 274 -6.18 -10.60 -16.08
C HIS A 274 -5.68 -10.99 -14.70
N MET A 275 -4.54 -11.69 -14.65
CA MET A 275 -4.01 -12.29 -13.41
C MET A 275 -3.76 -11.28 -12.27
N VAL A 276 -3.41 -10.03 -12.61
CA VAL A 276 -3.15 -8.98 -11.61
C VAL A 276 -4.40 -8.21 -11.17
N TYR A 277 -5.54 -8.43 -11.83
CA TYR A 277 -6.79 -7.77 -11.50
C TYR A 277 -7.46 -8.44 -10.28
N PRO A 278 -7.80 -7.70 -9.22
CA PRO A 278 -8.32 -8.27 -7.96
C PRO A 278 -9.83 -8.55 -8.03
N LYS A 279 -10.26 -9.39 -8.97
CA LYS A 279 -11.68 -9.57 -9.33
C LYS A 279 -12.61 -9.90 -8.16
N ASP A 280 -12.19 -10.76 -7.25
CA ASP A 280 -13.01 -11.16 -6.10
C ASP A 280 -13.07 -10.10 -5.01
N LEU A 281 -12.02 -9.28 -4.86
CA LEU A 281 -12.02 -8.13 -3.97
C LEU A 281 -12.98 -7.02 -4.47
N VAL A 282 -13.06 -6.81 -5.80
CA VAL A 282 -14.08 -5.94 -6.43
C VAL A 282 -15.49 -6.48 -6.19
N ALA A 283 -15.70 -7.78 -6.41
CA ALA A 283 -16.99 -8.43 -6.13
C ALA A 283 -17.39 -8.30 -4.65
N TYR A 284 -16.43 -8.42 -3.73
CA TYR A 284 -16.64 -8.23 -2.30
C TYR A 284 -17.05 -6.79 -1.96
N ALA A 285 -16.39 -5.79 -2.56
CA ALA A 285 -16.75 -4.38 -2.43
C ALA A 285 -18.21 -4.12 -2.86
N ARG A 286 -18.61 -4.65 -4.03
CA ARG A 286 -19.98 -4.53 -4.55
C ARG A 286 -21.01 -5.24 -3.69
N LYS A 287 -20.69 -6.42 -3.16
CA LYS A 287 -21.56 -7.14 -2.22
C LYS A 287 -21.82 -6.30 -0.98
N LEU A 288 -20.76 -5.77 -0.36
CA LEU A 288 -20.88 -4.88 0.79
C LEU A 288 -21.67 -3.60 0.45
N GLN A 289 -21.50 -3.03 -0.76
CA GLN A 289 -22.27 -1.89 -1.23
C GLN A 289 -23.76 -2.19 -1.35
N ALA A 290 -24.12 -3.29 -2.00
CA ALA A 290 -25.50 -3.72 -2.17
C ALA A 290 -26.18 -3.98 -0.81
N ASP A 291 -25.43 -4.48 0.17
CA ASP A 291 -25.91 -4.68 1.54
C ASP A 291 -25.95 -3.38 2.37
N GLY A 292 -25.47 -2.24 1.84
CA GLY A 292 -25.32 -0.98 2.59
C GLY A 292 -24.29 -1.06 3.71
N ARG A 293 -23.39 -2.05 3.67
CA ARG A 293 -22.41 -2.35 4.72
C ARG A 293 -21.09 -1.63 4.46
N TRP A 294 -20.42 -1.33 5.57
CA TRP A 294 -19.01 -0.92 5.59
C TRP A 294 -18.30 -1.81 6.62
N THR A 295 -17.03 -2.13 6.38
CA THR A 295 -16.23 -2.90 7.35
C THR A 295 -15.81 -2.00 8.53
N THR A 296 -15.72 -0.69 8.31
CA THR A 296 -15.63 0.36 9.33
C THR A 296 -16.47 1.58 8.94
N THR A 297 -16.91 2.39 9.90
CA THR A 297 -17.82 3.53 9.61
C THR A 297 -17.06 4.80 9.20
N LYS A 298 -17.70 5.65 8.38
CA LYS A 298 -17.20 7.01 8.06
C LYS A 298 -17.11 7.89 9.33
N ASP A 299 -17.90 7.59 10.35
CA ASP A 299 -17.98 8.35 11.61
C ASP A 299 -17.04 7.81 12.69
N ALA A 300 -16.27 6.75 12.40
CA ALA A 300 -15.30 6.22 13.34
C ALA A 300 -14.25 7.30 13.69
N PRO A 301 -13.87 7.45 14.98
CA PRO A 301 -12.82 8.39 15.37
C PRO A 301 -11.56 8.16 14.54
N LEU A 302 -11.04 9.25 13.95
CA LEU A 302 -9.82 9.21 13.14
C LEU A 302 -8.57 8.96 13.99
N GLU A 303 -8.65 9.16 15.31
CA GLU A 303 -7.59 8.85 16.24
C GLU A 303 -7.80 7.44 16.81
N ALA A 304 -6.71 6.68 16.94
CA ALA A 304 -6.76 5.52 17.83
C ALA A 304 -6.86 6.08 19.26
N GLU A 305 -7.64 5.46 20.15
CA GLU A 305 -7.51 5.77 21.59
C GLU A 305 -6.06 5.53 21.96
N ALA A 306 -5.28 6.61 22.04
CA ALA A 306 -3.92 6.56 22.50
C ALA A 306 -3.99 6.03 23.93
N ALA A 307 -3.42 4.84 24.17
CA ALA A 307 -3.02 4.47 25.51
C ALA A 307 -2.22 5.65 26.05
N ALA A 308 -2.74 6.31 27.08
CA ALA A 308 -2.29 7.59 27.61
C ALA A 308 -0.77 7.62 27.73
N SER A 309 -0.10 8.09 26.67
CA SER A 309 1.33 8.32 26.67
C SER A 309 1.48 9.66 27.38
N ALA A 310 2.03 9.59 28.58
CA ALA A 310 2.32 10.72 29.44
C ALA A 310 2.82 11.90 28.59
N MET A 311 1.99 12.94 28.49
CA MET A 311 2.47 14.26 28.15
C MET A 311 3.58 14.58 29.14
N LEU A 312 4.82 14.57 28.66
CA LEU A 312 5.92 15.24 29.33
C LEU A 312 5.59 16.74 29.29
N ASN A 313 4.75 17.17 30.22
CA ASN A 313 4.68 18.57 30.62
C ASN A 313 6.03 18.87 31.27
N CYS A 314 6.98 19.36 30.47
CA CYS A 314 8.07 20.15 31.01
C CYS A 314 7.47 21.47 31.52
N SER A 315 7.02 21.48 32.77
CA SER A 315 6.80 22.73 33.49
C SER A 315 8.15 23.39 33.68
N GLY A 316 8.35 24.53 33.01
CA GLY A 316 9.56 25.33 33.11
C GLY A 316 9.83 25.77 34.55
N GLY A 317 11.09 25.61 34.98
CA GLY A 317 11.61 26.26 36.17
C GLY A 317 11.82 25.35 37.38
N GLU A 318 12.69 24.34 37.28
CA GLU A 318 13.36 23.80 38.47
C GLU A 318 14.86 23.62 38.23
N VAL A 319 15.63 23.94 39.26
CA VAL A 319 17.09 24.07 39.26
C VAL A 319 17.75 22.69 39.27
N CYS A 320 18.72 22.46 38.38
CA CYS A 320 19.52 21.23 38.36
C CYS A 320 20.23 20.98 39.70
N PRO A 321 20.13 19.78 40.30
CA PRO A 321 20.97 19.42 41.43
C PRO A 321 22.41 19.15 40.98
N LYS A 322 23.35 19.52 41.85
CA LYS A 322 24.80 19.66 41.64
C LYS A 322 25.50 18.48 40.97
#